data_AF-A0A3M1RAW0-F1
#
_entry.id   AF-A0A3M1RAW0-F1
#
_cell.length_a   1.000
_cell.length_b   1.000
_cell.length_c   1.000
_cell.angle_alpha   90.00
_cell.angle_beta   90.00
_cell.angle_gamma   90.00
#
_symmetry.space_group_name_H-M   'P 1'
#
loop_
_entity.id
_entity.type
_entity.pdbx_description
1 polymer ?
#
loop_
_entity_poly.entity_id
_entity_poly.type
_entity_poly.pdbx_seq_one_letter_code
_entity_poly.pdbx_strand_id
1 'polypeptide(L)'
;RKQVYLKAVEQAVQEYELQRRRVENDVDLAVVDVLVARENTRIAEHLASLARQAAEAAEKLYAAQEVGRTDVIRTQIELEQADAAVDDARFEEAAAWRRLAALIGEPDLPPQPLEDRLDEAVPDLDWETVRAQLWRESPEIAKAAAQIEQARARLAAECAERSPDVDLEMGVHYNDATDDTVASVGVTVPLKVYDRNTGRIHAAEHELAIARQELRRIELSLQSRLAEVFRDYEQAKTEYRRYKDEILPRAEQALSMIREGYRQGELGLLDLLSAQRTYFQARRTAENALGDVWKAAIAVQGLLLVGSLEPIDR
;
A
#
# COMPACT_ATOMS: atom_id res chain seq x y z
N ARG A 1 31.97 -8.84 -21.06
CA ARG A 1 30.62 -8.84 -21.70
C ARG A 1 29.63 -9.77 -21.01
N LYS A 2 29.84 -11.10 -20.95
CA LYS A 2 28.89 -12.06 -20.31
C LYS A 2 28.51 -11.72 -18.85
N GLN A 3 29.47 -11.31 -18.02
CA GLN A 3 29.20 -10.89 -16.63
C GLN A 3 28.40 -9.59 -16.50
N VAL A 4 28.51 -8.67 -17.46
CA VAL A 4 27.72 -7.42 -17.49
C VAL A 4 26.27 -7.74 -17.84
N TYR A 5 26.05 -8.64 -18.81
CA TYR A 5 24.71 -9.10 -19.16
C TYR A 5 24.05 -9.89 -18.02
N LEU A 6 24.78 -10.76 -17.30
CA LEU A 6 24.24 -11.49 -16.15
C LEU A 6 23.80 -10.54 -15.02
N LYS A 7 24.62 -9.54 -14.69
CA LYS A 7 24.26 -8.52 -13.68
C LYS A 7 23.05 -7.67 -14.09
N ALA A 8 22.94 -7.31 -15.37
CA ALA A 8 21.77 -6.58 -15.87
C ALA A 8 20.49 -7.42 -15.80
N VAL A 9 20.58 -8.73 -16.05
CA VAL A 9 19.45 -9.66 -15.88
C VAL A 9 19.06 -9.79 -14.40
N GLU A 10 20.03 -9.92 -13.49
CA GLU A 10 19.77 -9.96 -12.04
C GLU A 10 19.05 -8.69 -11.55
N GLN A 11 19.49 -7.51 -12.02
CA GLN A 11 18.84 -6.23 -11.69
C GLN A 11 17.39 -6.18 -12.22
N ALA A 12 17.16 -6.58 -13.47
CA ALA A 12 15.82 -6.60 -14.05
C ALA A 12 14.88 -7.58 -13.32
N VAL A 13 15.38 -8.73 -12.88
CA VAL A 13 14.60 -9.69 -12.08
C VAL A 13 14.23 -9.10 -10.71
N GLN A 14 15.15 -8.39 -10.05
CA GLN A 14 14.85 -7.73 -8.77
C GLN A 14 13.82 -6.61 -8.91
N GLU A 15 13.89 -5.83 -9.99
CA GLU A 15 12.90 -4.78 -10.29
C GLU A 15 11.52 -5.36 -10.58
N TYR A 16 11.46 -6.47 -11.33
CA TYR A 16 10.23 -7.22 -11.56
C TYR A 16 9.61 -7.73 -10.26
N GLU A 17 10.39 -8.36 -9.38
CA GLU A 17 9.88 -8.89 -8.10
C GLU A 17 9.39 -7.78 -7.16
N LEU A 18 10.07 -6.63 -7.12
CA LEU A 18 9.62 -5.47 -6.35
C LEU A 18 8.31 -4.91 -6.91
N GLN A 19 8.19 -4.80 -8.23
CA GLN A 19 6.95 -4.35 -8.87
C GLN A 19 5.81 -5.34 -8.64
N ARG A 20 6.07 -6.65 -8.73
CA ARG A 20 5.07 -7.69 -8.46
C ARG A 20 4.51 -7.56 -7.04
N ARG A 21 5.38 -7.42 -6.03
CA ARG A 21 4.95 -7.22 -4.64
C ARG A 21 4.14 -5.94 -4.44
N ARG A 22 4.51 -4.83 -5.12
CA ARG A 22 3.70 -3.60 -5.08
C ARG A 22 2.30 -3.82 -5.61
N VAL A 23 2.16 -4.54 -6.73
CA VAL A 23 0.85 -4.87 -7.31
C VAL A 23 0.06 -5.77 -6.36
N GLU A 24 0.68 -6.83 -5.82
CA GLU A 24 0.04 -7.74 -4.85
C GLU A 24 -0.49 -6.96 -3.64
N ASN A 25 0.34 -6.12 -3.02
CA ASN A 25 -0.07 -5.30 -1.87
C ASN A 25 -1.17 -4.29 -2.22
N ASP A 26 -1.06 -3.59 -3.35
CA ASP A 26 -2.09 -2.61 -3.76
C ASP A 26 -3.43 -3.30 -4.05
N VAL A 27 -3.42 -4.50 -4.62
CA VAL A 27 -4.62 -5.31 -4.82
C VAL A 27 -5.24 -5.67 -3.47
N ASP A 28 -4.45 -6.13 -2.50
CA ASP A 28 -4.93 -6.46 -1.16
C ASP A 28 -5.55 -5.22 -0.47
N LEU A 29 -4.90 -4.06 -0.57
CA LEU A 29 -5.44 -2.79 -0.06
C LEU A 29 -6.75 -2.40 -0.74
N ALA A 30 -6.83 -2.54 -2.06
CA ALA A 30 -8.04 -2.21 -2.82
C ALA A 30 -9.19 -3.18 -2.53
N VAL A 31 -8.91 -4.45 -2.26
CA VAL A 31 -9.90 -5.41 -1.78
C VAL A 31 -10.47 -4.95 -0.44
N VAL A 32 -9.62 -4.56 0.52
CA VAL A 32 -10.09 -4.03 1.81
C VAL A 32 -11.00 -2.80 1.62
N ASP A 33 -10.60 -1.85 0.77
CA ASP A 33 -11.41 -0.67 0.46
C ASP A 33 -12.81 -1.05 -0.08
N VAL A 34 -12.89 -2.02 -1.00
CA VAL A 34 -14.17 -2.49 -1.55
C VAL A 34 -15.03 -3.15 -0.47
N LEU A 35 -14.43 -3.97 0.39
CA LEU A 35 -15.16 -4.66 1.46
C LEU A 35 -15.76 -3.68 2.48
N VAL A 36 -14.98 -2.67 2.90
CA VAL A 36 -15.45 -1.61 3.80
C VAL A 36 -16.54 -0.77 3.13
N ALA A 37 -16.33 -0.34 1.88
CA ALA A 37 -17.29 0.48 1.16
C ALA A 37 -18.64 -0.26 1.01
N ARG A 38 -18.60 -1.56 0.69
CA ARG A 38 -19.79 -2.39 0.59
C ARG A 38 -20.52 -2.56 1.92
N GLU A 39 -19.82 -2.80 3.02
CA GLU A 39 -20.48 -2.89 4.34
C GLU A 39 -21.06 -1.53 4.75
N ASN A 40 -20.39 -0.42 4.44
CA ASN A 40 -20.91 0.92 4.64
C ASN A 40 -22.20 1.16 3.83
N THR A 41 -22.27 0.70 2.57
CA THR A 41 -23.52 0.72 1.78
C THR A 41 -24.63 -0.04 2.50
N ARG A 42 -24.37 -1.25 3.00
CA ARG A 42 -25.37 -2.05 3.73
C ARG A 42 -25.84 -1.37 5.02
N ILE A 43 -24.92 -0.76 5.77
CA ILE A 43 -25.23 0.01 6.99
C ILE A 43 -26.13 1.20 6.64
N ALA A 44 -25.80 1.96 5.59
CA ALA A 44 -26.58 3.11 5.14
C ALA A 44 -27.98 2.69 4.65
N GLU A 45 -28.07 1.64 3.84
CA GLU A 45 -29.35 1.12 3.32
C GLU A 45 -30.29 0.66 4.43
N HIS A 46 -29.73 0.04 5.48
CA HIS A 46 -30.51 -0.36 6.64
C HIS A 46 -31.03 0.85 7.43
N LEU A 47 -30.21 1.87 7.65
CA LEU A 47 -30.66 3.11 8.29
C LEU A 47 -31.75 3.81 7.46
N ALA A 48 -31.59 3.91 6.13
CA ALA A 48 -32.58 4.50 5.24
C ALA A 48 -33.91 3.73 5.24
N SER A 49 -33.86 2.39 5.28
CA SER A 49 -35.06 1.56 5.44
C SER A 49 -35.82 1.88 6.74
N LEU A 50 -35.11 2.08 7.85
CA LEU A 50 -35.74 2.43 9.13
C LEU A 50 -36.28 3.86 9.14
N ALA A 51 -35.54 4.81 8.56
CA ALA A 51 -36.00 6.19 8.40
C ALA A 51 -37.27 6.27 7.53
N ARG A 52 -37.35 5.46 6.46
CA ARG A 52 -38.54 5.38 5.60
C ARG A 52 -39.77 4.87 6.36
N GLN A 53 -39.59 3.80 7.14
CA GLN A 53 -40.66 3.28 8.00
C GLN A 53 -41.13 4.32 9.02
N ALA A 54 -40.21 5.11 9.58
CA ALA A 54 -40.55 6.17 10.52
C ALA A 54 -41.30 7.34 9.86
N ALA A 55 -40.91 7.75 8.66
CA ALA A 55 -41.60 8.78 7.90
C ALA A 55 -43.04 8.34 7.55
N GLU A 56 -43.22 7.10 7.08
CA GLU A 56 -44.55 6.53 6.81
C GLU A 56 -45.42 6.45 8.08
N ALA A 57 -44.83 6.10 9.22
CA ALA A 57 -45.54 6.08 10.50
C ALA A 57 -45.96 7.48 10.94
N ALA A 58 -45.07 8.48 10.82
CA ALA A 58 -45.38 9.87 11.15
C ALA A 58 -46.51 10.44 10.29
N GLU A 59 -46.55 10.13 8.98
CA GLU A 59 -47.65 10.54 8.10
C GLU A 59 -49.00 9.95 8.52
N LYS A 60 -49.02 8.66 8.89
CA LYS A 60 -50.25 7.98 9.38
C LYS A 60 -50.74 8.60 10.69
N LEU A 61 -49.82 8.85 11.63
CA LEU A 61 -50.15 9.50 12.90
C LEU A 61 -50.63 10.94 12.72
N TYR A 62 -50.09 11.67 11.74
CA TYR A 62 -50.54 13.02 11.42
C TYR A 62 -51.95 13.01 10.83
N ALA A 63 -52.26 12.07 9.94
CA ALA A 63 -53.61 11.87 9.42
C ALA A 63 -54.62 11.53 10.54
N ALA A 64 -54.17 10.82 11.57
CA ALA A 64 -54.93 10.53 12.78
C ALA A 64 -54.97 11.69 13.80
N GLN A 65 -54.33 12.83 13.51
CA GLN A 65 -54.19 14.00 14.40
C GLN A 65 -53.45 13.71 15.72
N GLU A 66 -52.62 12.67 15.77
CA GLU A 66 -51.86 12.28 16.97
C GLU A 66 -50.49 12.96 17.05
N VAL A 67 -49.95 13.45 15.94
CA VAL A 67 -48.68 14.18 15.88
C VAL A 67 -48.80 15.49 15.12
N GLY A 68 -47.85 16.40 15.33
CA GLY A 68 -47.83 17.68 14.64
C GLY A 68 -47.26 17.56 13.22
N ARG A 69 -47.59 18.53 12.34
CA ARG A 69 -46.96 18.65 11.02
C ARG A 69 -45.43 18.77 11.12
N THR A 70 -44.93 19.34 12.22
CA THR A 70 -43.50 19.43 12.50
C THR A 70 -42.83 18.05 12.59
N ASP A 71 -43.51 17.04 13.14
CA ASP A 71 -42.93 15.70 13.29
C ASP A 71 -42.83 14.98 11.94
N VAL A 72 -43.82 15.17 11.07
CA VAL A 72 -43.77 14.71 9.67
C VAL A 72 -42.60 15.34 8.93
N ILE A 73 -42.45 16.67 9.01
CA ILE A 73 -41.33 17.36 8.32
C ILE A 73 -39.99 16.87 8.86
N ARG A 74 -39.84 16.67 10.18
CA ARG A 74 -38.59 16.18 10.76
C ARG A 74 -38.24 14.76 10.33
N THR A 75 -39.22 13.86 10.30
CA THR A 75 -38.99 12.47 9.83
C THR A 75 -38.70 12.41 8.34
N GLN A 76 -39.31 13.26 7.52
CA GLN A 76 -38.97 13.42 6.11
C GLN A 76 -37.53 13.92 5.93
N ILE A 77 -37.07 14.90 6.71
CA ILE A 77 -35.67 15.36 6.68
C ILE A 77 -34.69 14.23 7.04
N GLU A 78 -34.99 13.42 8.07
CA GLU A 78 -34.14 12.28 8.45
C GLU A 78 -34.10 11.20 7.35
N LEU A 79 -35.22 10.96 6.64
CA LEU A 79 -35.24 10.07 5.48
C LEU A 79 -34.36 10.60 4.34
N GLU A 80 -34.51 11.87 3.96
CA GLU A 80 -33.69 12.48 2.90
C GLU A 80 -32.19 12.45 3.25
N GLN A 81 -31.83 12.64 4.52
CA GLN A 81 -30.44 12.50 4.99
C GLN A 81 -29.94 11.06 4.90
N ALA A 82 -30.78 10.08 5.22
CA ALA A 82 -30.42 8.67 5.12
C ALA A 82 -30.29 8.21 3.67
N ASP A 83 -31.17 8.65 2.78
CA ASP A 83 -31.09 8.35 1.34
C ASP A 83 -29.85 9.02 0.71
N ALA A 84 -29.52 10.26 1.09
CA ALA A 84 -28.26 10.89 0.67
C ALA A 84 -27.01 10.09 1.14
N ALA A 85 -27.03 9.57 2.37
CA ALA A 85 -25.94 8.74 2.88
C ALA A 85 -25.81 7.39 2.13
N VAL A 86 -26.91 6.83 1.62
CA VAL A 86 -26.90 5.65 0.75
C VAL A 86 -26.25 5.97 -0.59
N ASP A 87 -26.60 7.10 -1.20
CA ASP A 87 -26.02 7.53 -2.47
C ASP A 87 -24.51 7.75 -2.35
N ASP A 88 -24.07 8.46 -1.30
CA ASP A 88 -22.65 8.65 -1.00
C ASP A 88 -21.91 7.31 -0.84
N ALA A 89 -22.47 6.38 -0.06
CA ALA A 89 -21.86 5.07 0.16
C ALA A 89 -21.75 4.25 -1.15
N ARG A 90 -22.78 4.31 -2.01
CA ARG A 90 -22.77 3.66 -3.32
C ARG A 90 -21.74 4.26 -4.27
N PHE A 91 -21.55 5.58 -4.24
CA PHE A 91 -20.51 6.23 -5.04
C PHE A 91 -19.11 5.80 -4.58
N GLU A 92 -18.88 5.72 -3.26
CA GLU A 92 -17.63 5.21 -2.69
C GLU A 92 -17.38 3.74 -3.05
N GLU A 93 -18.40 2.87 -2.94
CA GLU A 93 -18.28 1.46 -3.36
C GLU A 93 -17.94 1.33 -4.84
N ALA A 94 -18.61 2.11 -5.70
CA ALA A 94 -18.31 2.12 -7.13
C ALA A 94 -16.90 2.65 -7.43
N ALA A 95 -16.42 3.64 -6.68
CA ALA A 95 -15.06 4.17 -6.82
C ALA A 95 -14.00 3.15 -6.37
N ALA A 96 -14.21 2.51 -5.22
CA ALA A 96 -13.34 1.45 -4.71
C ALA A 96 -13.25 0.28 -5.71
N TRP A 97 -14.39 -0.16 -6.26
CA TRP A 97 -14.42 -1.22 -7.26
C TRP A 97 -13.63 -0.85 -8.52
N ARG A 98 -13.82 0.36 -9.05
CA ARG A 98 -13.08 0.83 -10.24
C ARG A 98 -11.57 0.90 -10.00
N ARG A 99 -11.14 1.27 -8.79
CA ARG A 99 -9.72 1.23 -8.41
C ARG A 99 -9.18 -0.20 -8.41
N LEU A 100 -9.89 -1.14 -7.80
CA LEU A 100 -9.53 -2.57 -7.82
C LEU A 100 -9.45 -3.10 -9.25
N ALA A 101 -10.48 -2.84 -10.07
CA ALA A 101 -10.57 -3.23 -11.47
C ALA A 101 -9.38 -2.71 -12.30
N ALA A 102 -8.96 -1.47 -12.07
CA ALA A 102 -7.78 -0.91 -12.71
C ALA A 102 -6.47 -1.59 -12.26
N LEU A 103 -6.33 -1.93 -10.98
CA LEU A 103 -5.15 -2.59 -10.42
C LEU A 103 -4.96 -4.01 -10.94
N ILE A 104 -6.05 -4.77 -11.13
CA ILE A 104 -6.01 -6.12 -11.70
C ILE A 104 -5.93 -6.13 -13.23
N GLY A 105 -5.95 -4.95 -13.87
CA GLY A 105 -5.84 -4.80 -15.32
C GLY A 105 -7.15 -5.01 -16.11
N GLU A 106 -8.30 -5.01 -15.44
CA GLU A 106 -9.63 -5.17 -16.05
C GLU A 106 -10.55 -3.98 -15.72
N PRO A 107 -10.30 -2.77 -16.25
CA PRO A 107 -11.02 -1.55 -15.85
C PRO A 107 -12.54 -1.58 -16.15
N ASP A 108 -12.98 -2.41 -17.09
CA ASP A 108 -14.38 -2.58 -17.47
C ASP A 108 -15.08 -3.73 -16.71
N LEU A 109 -14.40 -4.35 -15.72
CA LEU A 109 -14.96 -5.45 -14.93
C LEU A 109 -16.18 -4.94 -14.14
N PRO A 110 -17.39 -5.50 -14.36
CA PRO A 110 -18.57 -5.10 -13.58
C PRO A 110 -18.42 -5.53 -12.11
N PRO A 111 -19.03 -4.80 -11.16
CA PRO A 111 -19.07 -5.19 -9.75
C PRO A 111 -19.55 -6.61 -9.53
N GLN A 112 -18.76 -7.40 -8.78
CA GLN A 112 -19.07 -8.79 -8.44
C GLN A 112 -19.11 -8.97 -6.92
N PRO A 113 -19.87 -9.98 -6.42
CA PRO A 113 -19.78 -10.36 -5.02
C PRO A 113 -18.34 -10.82 -4.71
N LEU A 114 -17.80 -10.29 -3.61
CA LEU A 114 -16.59 -10.78 -2.97
C LEU A 114 -17.09 -11.66 -1.82
N GLU A 115 -16.60 -12.89 -1.73
CA GLU A 115 -17.11 -13.87 -0.75
C GLU A 115 -16.71 -13.52 0.69
N ASP A 116 -15.73 -12.63 0.89
CA ASP A 116 -15.17 -12.35 2.20
C ASP A 116 -15.75 -11.09 2.86
N ARG A 117 -15.98 -11.17 4.18
CA ARG A 117 -16.00 -10.00 5.06
C ARG A 117 -14.59 -9.83 5.64
N LEU A 118 -14.23 -8.63 6.06
CA LEU A 118 -12.99 -8.45 6.81
C LEU A 118 -13.02 -9.31 8.07
N ASP A 119 -11.93 -10.01 8.33
CA ASP A 119 -11.76 -10.77 9.55
C ASP A 119 -11.68 -9.79 10.73
N GLU A 120 -12.48 -10.06 11.75
CA GLU A 120 -12.49 -9.28 12.98
C GLU A 120 -11.27 -9.56 13.86
N ALA A 121 -10.56 -10.66 13.61
CA ALA A 121 -9.31 -11.01 14.26
C ALA A 121 -8.15 -10.22 13.64
N VAL A 122 -8.02 -8.96 14.07
CA VAL A 122 -6.93 -8.09 13.61
C VAL A 122 -5.55 -8.65 13.98
N PRO A 123 -4.55 -8.59 13.08
CA PRO A 123 -3.19 -9.04 13.37
C PRO A 123 -2.60 -8.35 14.60
N ASP A 124 -1.73 -9.06 15.35
CA ASP A 124 -0.98 -8.48 16.45
C ASP A 124 0.47 -8.22 16.02
N LEU A 125 0.72 -7.01 15.53
CA LEU A 125 2.03 -6.54 15.08
C LEU A 125 2.80 -5.87 16.22
N ASP A 126 4.02 -6.32 16.46
CA ASP A 126 4.98 -5.70 17.38
C ASP A 126 6.02 -4.88 16.61
N TRP A 127 6.34 -3.67 17.11
CA TRP A 127 7.24 -2.72 16.44
C TRP A 127 8.62 -3.32 16.19
N GLU A 128 9.21 -3.96 17.20
CA GLU A 128 10.57 -4.49 17.10
C GLU A 128 10.63 -5.67 16.12
N THR A 129 9.63 -6.54 16.16
CA THR A 129 9.50 -7.68 15.25
C THR A 129 9.35 -7.23 13.80
N VAL A 130 8.41 -6.31 13.53
CA VAL A 130 8.18 -5.74 12.20
C VAL A 130 9.41 -5.01 11.68
N ARG A 131 10.05 -4.20 12.53
CA ARG A 131 11.28 -3.48 12.17
C ARG A 131 12.39 -4.46 11.81
N ALA A 132 12.62 -5.50 12.62
CA ALA A 132 13.63 -6.49 12.31
C ALA A 132 13.35 -7.25 11.00
N GLN A 133 12.07 -7.51 10.70
CA GLN A 133 11.68 -8.12 9.43
C GLN A 133 11.95 -7.20 8.25
N LEU A 134 11.54 -5.92 8.32
CA LEU A 134 11.76 -4.95 7.26
C LEU A 134 13.26 -4.80 6.92
N TRP A 135 14.14 -4.79 7.93
CA TRP A 135 15.59 -4.68 7.70
C TRP A 135 16.19 -5.92 7.02
N ARG A 136 15.60 -7.10 7.26
CA ARG A 136 16.08 -8.38 6.71
C ARG A 136 15.56 -8.62 5.30
N GLU A 137 14.32 -8.24 5.03
CA GLU A 137 13.58 -8.66 3.84
C GLU A 137 13.31 -7.52 2.85
N SER A 138 13.60 -6.26 3.21
CA SER A 138 13.37 -5.12 2.31
C SER A 138 14.15 -5.25 1.00
N PRO A 139 13.45 -5.32 -0.15
CA PRO A 139 14.12 -5.32 -1.45
C PRO A 139 14.81 -3.99 -1.75
N GLU A 140 14.35 -2.87 -1.18
CA GLU A 140 15.01 -1.56 -1.31
C GLU A 140 16.40 -1.56 -0.67
N ILE A 141 16.54 -2.13 0.53
CA ILE A 141 17.83 -2.32 1.21
C ILE A 141 18.71 -3.28 0.41
N ALA A 142 18.16 -4.40 -0.06
CA ALA A 142 18.90 -5.36 -0.87
C ALA A 142 19.45 -4.74 -2.17
N LYS A 143 18.64 -3.92 -2.87
CA LYS A 143 19.06 -3.18 -4.08
C LYS A 143 20.20 -2.21 -3.77
N ALA A 144 20.09 -1.43 -2.69
CA ALA A 144 21.13 -0.49 -2.29
C ALA A 144 22.44 -1.20 -1.88
N ALA A 145 22.35 -2.34 -1.19
CA ALA A 145 23.52 -3.16 -0.86
C ALA A 145 24.21 -3.70 -2.13
N ALA A 146 23.44 -4.15 -3.13
CA ALA A 146 23.99 -4.60 -4.41
C ALA A 146 24.69 -3.47 -5.17
N GLN A 147 24.18 -2.23 -5.11
CA GLN A 147 24.83 -1.05 -5.69
C GLN A 147 26.17 -0.73 -5.04
N ILE A 148 26.31 -0.93 -3.72
CA ILE A 148 27.60 -0.81 -3.02
C ILE A 148 28.59 -1.85 -3.55
N GLU A 149 28.19 -3.11 -3.71
CA GLU A 149 29.06 -4.15 -4.26
C GLU A 149 29.45 -3.88 -5.71
N GLN A 150 28.54 -3.33 -6.51
CA GLN A 150 28.85 -2.86 -7.86
C GLN A 150 29.89 -1.74 -7.86
N ALA A 151 29.74 -0.74 -7.00
CA ALA A 151 30.68 0.36 -6.87
C ALA A 151 32.07 -0.11 -6.36
N ARG A 152 32.10 -1.07 -5.42
CA ARG A 152 33.35 -1.72 -4.96
C ARG A 152 34.06 -2.45 -6.09
N ALA A 153 33.32 -3.23 -6.89
CA ALA A 153 33.87 -3.94 -8.04
C ALA A 153 34.42 -2.97 -9.10
N ARG A 154 33.73 -1.83 -9.32
CA ARG A 154 34.18 -0.78 -10.23
C ARG A 154 35.47 -0.12 -9.74
N LEU A 155 35.54 0.24 -8.46
CA LEU A 155 36.76 0.77 -7.86
C LEU A 155 37.93 -0.22 -7.98
N ALA A 156 37.70 -1.51 -7.73
CA ALA A 156 38.72 -2.54 -7.89
C ALA A 156 39.23 -2.65 -9.34
N ALA A 157 38.33 -2.54 -10.33
CA ALA A 157 38.69 -2.53 -11.74
C ALA A 157 39.54 -1.30 -12.12
N GLU A 158 39.16 -0.10 -11.68
CA GLU A 158 39.92 1.13 -11.93
C GLU A 158 41.31 1.11 -11.25
N CYS A 159 41.41 0.49 -10.07
CA CYS A 159 42.68 0.24 -9.40
C CYS A 159 43.55 -0.78 -10.15
N ALA A 160 42.94 -1.79 -10.80
CA ALA A 160 43.65 -2.79 -11.60
C ALA A 160 44.19 -2.19 -12.91
N GLU A 161 43.46 -1.26 -13.55
CA GLU A 161 43.89 -0.52 -14.75
C GLU A 161 45.16 0.33 -14.52
N ARG A 162 45.57 0.52 -13.26
CA ARG A 162 46.87 1.12 -12.92
C ARG A 162 48.04 0.25 -13.36
N SER A 163 47.88 -1.07 -13.41
CA SER A 163 48.87 -1.99 -13.98
C SER A 163 48.74 -1.99 -15.50
N PRO A 164 49.84 -2.01 -16.27
CA PRO A 164 49.75 -2.18 -17.71
C PRO A 164 49.26 -3.57 -18.08
N ASP A 165 48.39 -3.65 -19.09
CA ASP A 165 48.04 -4.91 -19.73
C ASP A 165 49.23 -5.41 -20.56
N VAL A 166 49.49 -6.72 -20.52
CA VAL A 166 50.54 -7.36 -21.33
C VAL A 166 49.87 -8.03 -22.51
N ASP A 167 50.08 -7.48 -23.70
CA ASP A 167 49.52 -8.04 -24.93
C ASP A 167 50.51 -9.02 -25.56
N LEU A 168 50.06 -10.25 -25.78
CA LEU A 168 50.80 -11.28 -26.50
C LEU A 168 50.20 -11.42 -27.90
N GLU A 169 50.98 -11.07 -28.92
CA GLU A 169 50.58 -11.20 -30.31
C GLU A 169 51.34 -12.36 -30.97
N MET A 170 50.59 -13.24 -31.64
CA MET A 170 51.16 -14.38 -32.37
C MET A 170 50.58 -14.38 -33.77
N GLY A 171 51.44 -14.44 -34.79
CA GLY A 171 51.03 -14.35 -36.18
C GLY A 171 51.91 -15.20 -37.07
N VAL A 172 51.33 -15.75 -38.14
CA VAL A 172 52.05 -16.44 -39.21
C VAL A 172 51.78 -15.68 -40.48
N HIS A 173 52.82 -15.25 -41.18
CA HIS A 173 52.72 -14.52 -42.43
C HIS A 173 53.66 -15.13 -43.47
N TYR A 174 53.23 -15.11 -44.73
CA TYR A 174 54.03 -15.56 -45.85
C TYR A 174 54.77 -14.35 -46.45
N ASN A 175 56.08 -14.46 -46.64
CA ASN A 175 56.89 -13.41 -47.23
C ASN A 175 57.15 -13.72 -48.71
N ASP A 176 56.36 -13.12 -49.60
CA ASP A 176 56.46 -13.31 -51.05
C ASP A 176 57.82 -12.91 -51.65
N ALA A 177 58.61 -12.07 -50.95
CA ALA A 177 59.92 -11.63 -51.42
C ALA A 177 61.04 -12.66 -51.14
N THR A 178 60.87 -13.53 -50.14
CA THR A 178 61.83 -14.58 -49.78
C THR A 178 61.29 -16.00 -49.96
N ASP A 179 60.02 -16.15 -50.35
CA ASP A 179 59.30 -17.43 -50.49
C ASP A 179 59.24 -18.25 -49.20
N ASP A 180 59.25 -17.57 -48.04
CA ASP A 180 59.32 -18.17 -46.71
C ASP A 180 58.05 -17.94 -45.90
N THR A 181 57.64 -18.94 -45.12
CA THR A 181 56.63 -18.77 -44.08
C THR A 181 57.30 -18.37 -42.77
N VAL A 182 56.92 -17.21 -42.23
CA VAL A 182 57.48 -16.66 -41.01
C VAL A 182 56.41 -16.69 -39.90
N ALA A 183 56.78 -17.25 -38.76
CA ALA A 183 56.01 -17.16 -37.53
C ALA A 183 56.65 -16.12 -36.61
N SER A 184 55.83 -15.21 -36.07
CA SER A 184 56.26 -14.17 -35.14
C SER A 184 55.47 -14.25 -33.83
N VAL A 185 56.19 -14.07 -32.72
CA VAL A 185 55.60 -13.87 -31.39
C VAL A 185 56.12 -12.54 -30.86
N GLY A 186 55.21 -11.62 -30.55
CA GLY A 186 55.51 -10.30 -29.98
C GLY A 186 54.85 -10.15 -28.62
N VAL A 187 55.54 -9.48 -27.69
CA VAL A 187 54.98 -9.08 -26.40
C VAL A 187 55.03 -7.56 -26.34
N THR A 188 53.87 -6.93 -26.15
CA THR A 188 53.74 -5.48 -26.02
C THR A 188 53.33 -5.14 -24.60
N VAL A 189 54.09 -4.25 -23.94
CA VAL A 189 53.79 -3.73 -22.60
C VAL A 189 53.78 -2.21 -22.65
N PRO A 190 52.63 -1.54 -22.54
CA PRO A 190 52.55 -0.09 -22.58
C PRO A 190 53.10 0.51 -21.28
N LEU A 191 54.17 1.30 -21.34
CA LEU A 191 54.73 1.98 -20.16
C LEU A 191 53.90 3.22 -19.82
N LYS A 192 53.05 3.14 -18.79
CA LYS A 192 52.25 4.27 -18.29
C LYS A 192 53.10 5.19 -17.38
N VAL A 193 53.87 6.10 -17.97
CA VAL A 193 54.83 6.97 -17.23
C VAL A 193 54.14 8.17 -16.54
N TYR A 194 53.09 8.73 -17.15
CA TYR A 194 52.41 9.95 -16.65
C TYR A 194 50.96 9.72 -16.20
N ASP A 195 50.23 8.81 -16.84
CA ASP A 195 48.83 8.52 -16.51
C ASP A 195 48.71 7.27 -15.64
N ARG A 196 48.55 7.47 -14.33
CA ARG A 196 48.37 6.41 -13.32
C ARG A 196 46.91 6.12 -13.00
N ASN A 197 45.98 6.57 -13.85
CA ASN A 197 44.54 6.42 -13.66
C ASN A 197 43.98 7.04 -12.36
N THR A 198 44.69 7.99 -11.75
CA THR A 198 44.34 8.54 -10.43
C THR A 198 42.99 9.27 -10.42
N GLY A 199 42.66 9.97 -11.51
CA GLY A 199 41.37 10.67 -11.64
C GLY A 199 40.17 9.72 -11.63
N ARG A 200 40.24 8.59 -12.35
CA ARG A 200 39.15 7.60 -12.40
C ARG A 200 39.05 6.80 -11.11
N ILE A 201 40.19 6.52 -10.46
CA ILE A 201 40.20 5.93 -9.11
C ILE A 201 39.48 6.84 -8.12
N HIS A 202 39.82 8.14 -8.06
CA HIS A 202 39.13 9.09 -7.18
C HIS A 202 37.64 9.22 -7.50
N ALA A 203 37.27 9.24 -8.78
CA ALA A 203 35.86 9.22 -9.18
C ALA A 203 35.14 7.97 -8.65
N ALA A 204 35.74 6.78 -8.80
CA ALA A 204 35.17 5.52 -8.31
C ALA A 204 35.13 5.44 -6.76
N GLU A 205 36.09 6.05 -6.06
CA GLU A 205 36.05 6.19 -4.59
C GLU A 205 34.85 7.02 -4.15
N HIS A 206 34.59 8.14 -4.84
CA HIS A 206 33.42 8.98 -4.57
C HIS A 206 32.11 8.30 -4.95
N GLU A 207 32.04 7.55 -6.06
CA GLU A 207 30.88 6.74 -6.41
C GLU A 207 30.56 5.71 -5.32
N LEU A 208 31.57 5.04 -4.76
CA LEU A 208 31.40 4.13 -3.63
C LEU A 208 30.92 4.86 -2.36
N ALA A 209 31.44 6.06 -2.09
CA ALA A 209 31.00 6.87 -0.96
C ALA A 209 29.53 7.29 -1.12
N ILE A 210 29.12 7.70 -2.33
CA ILE A 210 27.72 8.02 -2.67
C ILE A 210 26.82 6.80 -2.45
N ALA A 211 27.19 5.63 -2.97
CA ALA A 211 26.40 4.40 -2.81
C ALA A 211 26.20 4.02 -1.33
N ARG A 212 27.20 4.24 -0.47
CA ARG A 212 27.08 4.00 0.98
C ARG A 212 26.14 5.00 1.66
N GLN A 213 26.22 6.28 1.29
CA GLN A 213 25.31 7.30 1.83
C GLN A 213 23.88 7.07 1.34
N GLU A 214 23.72 6.57 0.12
CA GLU A 214 22.42 6.24 -0.44
C GLU A 214 21.74 5.08 0.29
N LEU A 215 22.47 4.00 0.61
CA LEU A 215 21.96 2.96 1.51
C LEU A 215 21.49 3.56 2.85
N ARG A 216 22.30 4.44 3.46
CA ARG A 216 21.94 5.07 4.73
C ARG A 216 20.68 5.94 4.60
N ARG A 217 20.53 6.67 3.50
CA ARG A 217 19.34 7.46 3.19
C ARG A 217 18.10 6.57 3.08
N ILE A 218 18.21 5.42 2.38
CA ILE A 218 17.13 4.45 2.21
C ILE A 218 16.74 3.83 3.56
N GLU A 219 17.70 3.43 4.40
CA GLU A 219 17.42 2.93 5.76
C GLU A 219 16.63 3.94 6.60
N LEU A 220 17.05 5.22 6.59
CA LEU A 220 16.38 6.28 7.33
C LEU A 220 14.98 6.59 6.77
N SER A 221 14.83 6.56 5.45
CA SER A 221 13.53 6.74 4.78
C SER A 221 12.56 5.61 5.14
N LEU A 222 13.00 4.35 5.07
CA LEU A 222 12.20 3.19 5.46
C LEU A 222 11.83 3.23 6.94
N GLN A 223 12.76 3.63 7.81
CA GLN A 223 12.45 3.79 9.23
C GLN A 223 11.38 4.87 9.48
N SER A 224 11.44 5.99 8.75
CA SER A 224 10.45 7.06 8.85
C SER A 224 9.07 6.59 8.33
N ARG A 225 9.04 5.95 7.16
CA ARG A 225 7.80 5.40 6.57
C ARG A 225 7.18 4.34 7.48
N LEU A 226 8.00 3.46 8.06
CA LEU A 226 7.54 2.44 8.99
C LEU A 226 6.92 3.07 10.25
N ALA A 227 7.55 4.11 10.80
CA ALA A 227 7.05 4.81 11.98
C ALA A 227 5.67 5.42 11.74
N GLU A 228 5.43 5.95 10.54
CA GLU A 228 4.14 6.51 10.14
C GLU A 228 3.06 5.43 10.02
N VAL A 229 3.31 4.39 9.22
CA VAL A 229 2.33 3.32 9.00
C VAL A 229 2.05 2.54 10.29
N PHE A 230 3.06 2.31 11.13
CA PHE A 230 2.88 1.61 12.40
C PHE A 230 2.07 2.44 13.42
N ARG A 231 2.27 3.76 13.45
CA ARG A 231 1.42 4.67 14.24
C ARG A 231 -0.03 4.56 13.77
N ASP A 232 -0.27 4.57 12.46
CA ASP A 232 -1.62 4.50 11.90
C ASP A 232 -2.29 3.15 12.24
N TYR A 233 -1.53 2.05 12.18
CA TYR A 233 -1.97 0.74 12.64
C TYR A 233 -2.36 0.73 14.14
N GLU A 234 -1.50 1.24 15.03
CA GLU A 234 -1.78 1.27 16.48
C GLU A 234 -3.00 2.17 16.80
N GLN A 235 -3.11 3.30 16.10
CA GLN A 235 -4.25 4.21 16.22
C GLN A 235 -5.54 3.52 15.78
N ALA A 236 -5.58 2.98 14.57
CA ALA A 236 -6.76 2.30 14.02
C ALA A 236 -7.15 1.09 14.88
N LYS A 237 -6.18 0.34 15.40
CA LYS A 237 -6.42 -0.83 16.25
C LYS A 237 -7.02 -0.44 17.59
N THR A 238 -6.51 0.64 18.19
CA THR A 238 -7.05 1.18 19.43
C THR A 238 -8.47 1.71 19.22
N GLU A 239 -8.72 2.40 18.11
CA GLU A 239 -10.03 2.92 17.74
C GLU A 239 -11.03 1.79 17.51
N TYR A 240 -10.68 0.80 16.68
CA TYR A 240 -11.51 -0.37 16.41
C TYR A 240 -11.90 -1.09 17.70
N ARG A 241 -10.94 -1.38 18.60
CA ARG A 241 -11.22 -2.00 19.89
C ARG A 241 -12.16 -1.17 20.76
N ARG A 242 -11.96 0.15 20.83
CA ARG A 242 -12.85 1.03 21.60
C ARG A 242 -14.28 1.03 21.04
N TYR A 243 -14.43 1.07 19.72
CA TYR A 243 -15.74 1.01 19.10
C TYR A 243 -16.40 -0.37 19.27
N LYS A 244 -15.67 -1.45 19.02
CA LYS A 244 -16.14 -2.82 19.12
C LYS A 244 -16.53 -3.22 20.54
N ASP A 245 -15.65 -2.96 21.51
CA ASP A 245 -15.77 -3.52 22.86
C ASP A 245 -16.53 -2.62 23.83
N GLU A 246 -16.55 -1.30 23.60
CA GLU A 246 -17.17 -0.33 24.51
C GLU A 246 -18.35 0.42 23.90
N ILE A 247 -18.17 1.08 22.75
CA ILE A 247 -19.16 2.02 22.22
C ILE A 247 -20.34 1.30 21.56
N LEU A 248 -20.07 0.34 20.67
CA LEU A 248 -21.10 -0.37 19.91
C LEU A 248 -22.05 -1.17 20.83
N PRO A 249 -21.57 -1.93 21.83
CA PRO A 249 -22.46 -2.63 22.77
C PRO A 249 -23.33 -1.66 23.57
N ARG A 250 -22.80 -0.51 23.99
CA ARG A 250 -23.57 0.53 24.70
C ARG A 250 -24.58 1.21 23.81
N ALA A 251 -24.23 1.50 22.56
CA ALA A 251 -25.14 2.08 21.57
C ALA A 251 -26.29 1.11 21.24
N GLU A 252 -25.99 -0.19 21.12
CA GLU A 252 -27.01 -1.23 20.93
C GLU A 252 -27.94 -1.35 22.14
N GLN A 253 -27.39 -1.36 23.36
CA GLN A 253 -28.17 -1.38 24.59
C GLN A 253 -29.09 -0.16 24.70
N ALA A 254 -28.57 1.04 24.42
CA ALA A 254 -29.36 2.28 24.42
C ALA A 254 -30.48 2.24 23.38
N LEU A 255 -30.18 1.79 22.15
CA LEU A 255 -31.18 1.60 21.10
C LEU A 255 -32.27 0.61 21.51
N SER A 256 -31.90 -0.50 22.16
CA SER A 256 -32.85 -1.50 22.66
C SER A 256 -33.80 -0.91 23.70
N MET A 257 -33.28 -0.18 24.69
CA MET A 257 -34.09 0.49 25.71
C MET A 257 -35.02 1.55 25.12
N ILE A 258 -34.51 2.38 24.21
CA ILE A 258 -35.31 3.43 23.56
C ILE A 258 -36.40 2.82 22.67
N ARG A 259 -36.10 1.72 21.98
CA ARG A 259 -37.09 0.98 21.19
C ARG A 259 -38.20 0.38 22.05
N GLU A 260 -37.89 -0.07 23.26
CA GLU A 260 -38.90 -0.53 24.22
C GLU A 260 -39.74 0.64 24.75
N GLY A 261 -39.11 1.73 25.17
CA GLY A 261 -39.82 2.94 25.62
C GLY A 261 -40.74 3.53 24.54
N TYR A 262 -40.32 3.52 23.27
CA TYR A 262 -41.18 3.90 22.14
C TYR A 262 -42.39 2.96 21.99
N ARG A 263 -42.20 1.65 22.10
CA ARG A 263 -43.30 0.66 22.05
C ARG A 263 -44.29 0.82 23.20
N GLN A 264 -43.83 1.28 24.35
CA GLN A 264 -44.66 1.55 25.52
C GLN A 264 -45.30 2.95 25.50
N GLY A 265 -44.98 3.79 24.51
CA GLY A 265 -45.46 5.17 24.40
C GLY A 265 -44.80 6.16 25.36
N GLU A 266 -43.75 5.75 26.07
CA GLU A 266 -43.00 6.60 27.01
C GLU A 266 -42.01 7.53 26.30
N LEU A 267 -41.52 7.13 25.12
CA LEU A 267 -40.57 7.89 24.31
C LEU A 267 -41.13 8.17 22.91
N GLY A 268 -40.69 9.26 22.30
CA GLY A 268 -41.15 9.67 20.98
C GLY A 268 -40.44 8.94 19.85
N LEU A 269 -41.04 8.98 18.65
CA LEU A 269 -40.43 8.44 17.42
C LEU A 269 -39.06 9.06 17.11
N LEU A 270 -38.90 10.35 17.42
CA LEU A 270 -37.65 11.08 17.19
C LEU A 270 -36.51 10.61 18.11
N ASP A 271 -36.82 10.18 19.33
CA ASP A 271 -35.83 9.60 20.24
C ASP A 271 -35.32 8.26 19.67
N LEU A 272 -36.24 7.44 19.14
CA LEU A 272 -35.91 6.20 18.46
C LEU A 272 -35.01 6.42 17.23
N LEU A 273 -35.36 7.39 16.37
CA LEU A 273 -34.55 7.73 15.20
C LEU A 273 -33.15 8.22 15.58
N SER A 274 -33.05 9.09 16.59
CA SER A 274 -31.76 9.58 17.10
C SER A 274 -30.89 8.44 17.63
N ALA A 275 -31.49 7.49 18.36
CA ALA A 275 -30.80 6.30 18.86
C ALA A 275 -30.32 5.37 17.73
N GLN A 276 -31.17 5.15 16.71
CA GLN A 276 -30.80 4.37 15.52
C GLN A 276 -29.61 5.02 14.83
N ARG A 277 -29.69 6.31 14.51
CA ARG A 277 -28.60 7.06 13.87
C ARG A 277 -27.30 6.94 14.66
N THR A 278 -27.35 7.08 15.98
CA THR A 278 -26.17 6.94 16.86
C THR A 278 -25.56 5.53 16.77
N TYR A 279 -26.38 4.48 16.79
CA TYR A 279 -25.93 3.10 16.62
C TYR A 279 -25.30 2.86 15.23
N PHE A 280 -25.96 3.27 14.16
CA PHE A 280 -25.44 3.09 12.79
C PHE A 280 -24.18 3.90 12.54
N GLN A 281 -24.05 5.10 13.11
CA GLN A 281 -22.83 5.89 13.07
C GLN A 281 -21.69 5.18 13.80
N ALA A 282 -21.94 4.66 15.01
CA ALA A 282 -20.94 3.89 15.75
C ALA A 282 -20.49 2.63 14.99
N ARG A 283 -21.44 1.92 14.36
CA ARG A 283 -21.15 0.74 13.53
C ARG A 283 -20.31 1.09 12.30
N ARG A 284 -20.66 2.17 11.59
CA ARG A 284 -19.89 2.66 10.44
C ARG A 284 -18.46 3.03 10.84
N THR A 285 -18.28 3.72 11.96
CA THR A 285 -16.93 4.07 12.46
C THR A 285 -16.14 2.82 12.84
N ALA A 286 -16.78 1.83 13.47
CA ALA A 286 -16.13 0.56 13.78
C ALA A 286 -15.63 -0.15 12.51
N GLU A 287 -16.43 -0.19 11.44
CA GLU A 287 -16.02 -0.83 10.18
C GLU A 287 -14.93 -0.07 9.44
N ASN A 288 -14.99 1.26 9.42
CA ASN A 288 -13.90 2.07 8.86
C ASN A 288 -12.59 1.83 9.63
N ALA A 289 -12.64 1.82 10.96
CA ALA A 289 -11.47 1.56 11.79
C ALA A 289 -10.92 0.13 11.55
N LEU A 290 -11.78 -0.87 11.37
CA LEU A 290 -11.35 -2.23 11.00
C LEU A 290 -10.61 -2.23 9.65
N GLY A 291 -11.16 -1.54 8.65
CA GLY A 291 -10.52 -1.33 7.36
C GLY A 291 -9.15 -0.68 7.47
N ASP A 292 -9.04 0.37 8.27
CA ASP A 292 -7.78 1.09 8.48
C ASP A 292 -6.73 0.21 9.18
N VAL A 293 -7.14 -0.65 10.13
CA VAL A 293 -6.24 -1.66 10.72
C VAL A 293 -5.70 -2.61 9.67
N TRP A 294 -6.57 -3.18 8.84
CA TRP A 294 -6.16 -4.14 7.81
C TRP A 294 -5.27 -3.49 6.76
N LYS A 295 -5.60 -2.28 6.29
CA LYS A 295 -4.75 -1.54 5.35
C LYS A 295 -3.36 -1.27 5.92
N ALA A 296 -3.28 -0.80 7.16
CA ALA A 296 -1.98 -0.54 7.79
C ALA A 296 -1.20 -1.85 8.04
N ALA A 297 -1.89 -2.93 8.41
CA ALA A 297 -1.28 -4.25 8.57
C ALA A 297 -0.74 -4.82 7.26
N ILE A 298 -1.50 -4.74 6.17
CA ILE A 298 -1.09 -5.13 4.81
C ILE A 298 0.11 -4.30 4.37
N ALA A 299 0.07 -2.97 4.57
CA ALA A 299 1.20 -2.11 4.23
C ALA A 299 2.48 -2.49 5.00
N VAL A 300 2.37 -2.83 6.28
CA VAL A 300 3.49 -3.31 7.10
C VAL A 300 4.02 -4.66 6.61
N GLN A 301 3.14 -5.65 6.44
CA GLN A 301 3.51 -7.00 6.01
C GLN A 301 4.04 -7.03 4.57
N GLY A 302 3.53 -6.14 3.73
CA GLY A 302 3.97 -5.85 2.37
C GLY A 302 5.29 -5.10 2.28
N LEU A 303 6.00 -4.90 3.40
CA LEU A 303 7.30 -4.21 3.47
C LEU A 303 7.23 -2.76 2.99
N LEU A 304 6.07 -2.11 3.17
CA LEU A 304 5.78 -0.74 2.74
C LEU A 304 5.80 -0.54 1.22
N LEU A 305 5.82 -1.62 0.44
CA LEU A 305 5.83 -1.57 -1.02
C LEU A 305 4.40 -1.35 -1.53
N VAL A 306 4.02 -0.10 -1.75
CA VAL A 306 2.71 0.31 -2.32
C VAL A 306 2.93 1.25 -3.51
N GLY A 307 1.88 1.55 -4.28
CA GLY A 307 1.94 2.51 -5.39
C GLY A 307 2.48 1.90 -6.68
N SER A 308 1.93 0.75 -7.07
CA SER A 308 2.27 0.01 -8.29
C SER A 308 1.96 0.76 -9.58
N LEU A 309 0.95 1.64 -9.58
CA LEU A 309 0.56 2.46 -10.73
C LEU A 309 1.30 3.81 -10.78
N GLU A 310 2.01 4.18 -9.71
CA GLU A 310 2.84 5.38 -9.72
C GLU A 310 4.09 5.13 -10.57
N PRO A 311 4.54 6.12 -11.36
CA PRO A 311 5.78 5.99 -12.09
C PRO A 311 6.91 5.73 -11.10
N ILE A 312 7.70 4.68 -11.35
CA ILE A 312 8.96 4.48 -10.64
C ILE A 312 9.81 5.71 -10.96
N ASP A 313 10.03 6.59 -9.97
CA ASP A 313 10.91 7.75 -10.12
C ASP A 313 12.21 7.30 -10.79
N ARG A 314 12.47 7.88 -11.98
CA ARG A 314 13.62 7.56 -12.85
C ARG A 314 14.86 8.32 -12.42
#